data_AF-A0A1G1LGH9-F1
#
_entry.id   AF-A0A1G1LGH9-F1
#
_cell.length_a   1.000
_cell.length_b   1.000
_cell.length_c   1.000
_cell.angle_alpha   90.00
_cell.angle_beta   90.00
_cell.angle_gamma   90.00
#
_symmetry.space_group_name_H-M   'P 1'
#
loop_
_entity.id
_entity.type
_entity.pdbx_description
1 polymer ?
#
loop_
_entity_poly.entity_id
_entity_poly.type
_entity_poly.pdbx_seq_one_letter_code
_entity_poly.pdbx_strand_id
1 'polypeptide(L)'
;MQIVIIALAKRKLERRGIPVQWVEETIQKPSRTVSGYGGRTVYQRFYQKAGEKEQLLRVVCEESGEKRVVVTAYLTSESHRYWRT
;
A
#
# COMPACT_ATOMS: atom_id res chain seq x y z
N MET A 1 -12.15 -10.61 6.75
CA MET A 1 -11.26 -9.45 6.50
C MET A 1 -11.97 -8.37 5.69
N GLN A 2 -12.08 -7.17 6.23
CA GLN A 2 -12.74 -6.01 5.61
C GLN A 2 -11.71 -4.90 5.35
N ILE A 3 -11.63 -4.39 4.12
CA ILE A 3 -10.75 -3.27 3.76
C ILE A 3 -11.57 -1.99 3.74
N VAL A 4 -11.11 -0.96 4.45
CA VAL A 4 -11.76 0.35 4.52
C VAL A 4 -10.76 1.41 4.10
N ILE A 5 -11.02 2.10 2.99
CA ILE A 5 -10.17 3.19 2.50
C ILE A 5 -10.79 4.52 2.93
N ILE A 6 -10.10 5.26 3.81
CA ILE A 6 -10.63 6.56 4.27
C ILE A 6 -10.69 7.56 3.12
N ALA A 7 -11.61 8.52 3.18
CA ALA A 7 -11.83 9.50 2.12
C ALA A 7 -10.55 10.26 1.71
N LEU A 8 -9.71 10.60 2.70
CA LEU A 8 -8.42 11.25 2.45
C LEU A 8 -7.46 10.34 1.66
N ALA A 9 -7.40 9.04 1.99
CA ALA A 9 -6.58 8.07 1.27
C ALA A 9 -7.09 7.91 -0.16
N LYS A 10 -8.41 7.76 -0.35
CA LYS A 10 -9.02 7.64 -1.67
C LYS A 10 -8.66 8.80 -2.60
N ARG A 11 -8.77 10.05 -2.12
CA ARG A 11 -8.35 11.25 -2.87
C ARG A 11 -6.86 11.24 -3.22
N LYS A 12 -6.00 10.74 -2.34
CA LYS A 12 -4.55 10.61 -2.63
C LYS A 12 -4.28 9.55 -3.68
N LEU A 13 -5.00 8.43 -3.67
CA LEU A 13 -4.88 7.37 -4.67
C LEU A 13 -5.26 7.89 -6.06
N GLU A 14 -6.40 8.55 -6.16
CA GLU A 14 -6.91 9.15 -7.41
C GLU A 14 -5.89 10.15 -8.00
N ARG A 15 -5.38 11.08 -7.18
CA ARG A 15 -4.36 12.06 -7.61
C ARG A 15 -3.05 11.43 -8.06
N ARG A 16 -2.73 10.23 -7.59
CA ARG A 16 -1.48 9.51 -7.90
C ARG A 16 -1.67 8.46 -9.00
N GLY A 17 -2.89 8.31 -9.54
CA GLY A 17 -3.20 7.28 -10.52
C GLY A 17 -2.92 5.87 -9.99
N ILE A 18 -3.21 5.63 -8.70
CA ILE A 18 -3.08 4.31 -8.06
C ILE A 18 -4.47 3.67 -8.03
N PRO A 19 -4.68 2.54 -8.74
CA PRO A 19 -5.96 1.83 -8.71
C PRO A 19 -6.28 1.31 -7.30
N VAL A 20 -7.55 1.40 -6.89
CA VAL A 20 -8.02 0.82 -5.63
C VAL A 20 -7.78 -0.69 -5.60
N GLN A 21 -7.93 -1.37 -6.73
CA GLN A 21 -7.66 -2.80 -6.87
C GLN A 21 -6.23 -3.18 -6.45
N TRP A 22 -5.24 -2.36 -6.81
CA TRP A 22 -3.85 -2.60 -6.40
C TRP A 22 -3.67 -2.48 -4.88
N VAL A 23 -4.40 -1.58 -4.23
CA VAL A 23 -4.40 -1.44 -2.77
C VAL A 23 -4.98 -2.70 -2.12
N GLU A 24 -6.12 -3.17 -2.62
CA GLU A 24 -6.80 -4.36 -2.11
C GLU A 24 -5.94 -5.62 -2.30
N GLU A 25 -5.38 -5.81 -3.49
CA GLU A 25 -4.46 -6.91 -3.80
C GLU A 25 -3.19 -6.88 -2.94
N THR A 26 -2.65 -5.68 -2.66
CA THR A 26 -1.47 -5.54 -1.80
C THR A 26 -1.75 -5.95 -0.37
N ILE A 27 -2.96 -5.67 0.14
CA ILE A 27 -3.37 -6.11 1.49
C ILE A 27 -3.65 -7.61 1.52
N GLN A 28 -4.29 -8.16 0.49
CA GLN A 28 -4.66 -9.58 0.44
C GLN A 28 -3.48 -10.50 0.16
N LYS A 29 -2.56 -10.07 -0.69
CA LYS A 29 -1.41 -10.86 -1.17
C LYS A 29 -0.15 -9.99 -1.16
N PRO A 30 0.29 -9.51 0.01
CA PRO A 30 1.51 -8.71 0.11
C PRO A 30 2.72 -9.52 -0.31
N SER A 31 3.67 -8.89 -1.01
CA SER A 31 5.01 -9.49 -1.18
C SER A 31 5.77 -9.47 0.15
N ARG A 32 5.52 -8.44 0.97
CA ARG A 32 6.06 -8.31 2.31
C ARG A 32 5.14 -7.44 3.17
N THR A 33 5.13 -7.72 4.46
CA THR A 33 4.46 -6.90 5.48
C THR A 33 5.52 -6.41 6.45
N VAL A 34 5.53 -5.12 6.76
CA VAL A 34 6.50 -4.50 7.68
C VAL A 34 5.80 -3.58 8.69
N SER A 35 6.42 -3.37 9.83
CA SER A 35 5.96 -2.41 10.83
C SER A 35 6.23 -0.98 10.33
N GLY A 36 5.19 -0.15 10.35
CA GLY A 36 5.22 1.27 10.06
C GLY A 36 5.32 2.14 11.30
N TYR A 37 5.49 3.44 11.09
CA TYR A 37 5.52 4.42 12.16
C TYR A 37 4.18 4.50 12.91
N GLY A 38 4.24 4.60 14.24
CA GLY A 38 3.06 4.72 15.09
C GLY A 38 2.25 3.43 15.24
N GLY A 39 2.90 2.26 15.15
CA GLY A 39 2.24 0.95 15.31
C GLY A 39 1.38 0.53 14.12
N ARG A 40 1.51 1.20 12.98
CA ARG A 40 0.78 0.88 11.75
C ARG A 40 1.40 -0.31 11.03
N THR A 41 0.60 -1.04 10.28
CA THR A 41 1.10 -2.10 9.38
C THR A 41 1.30 -1.52 7.99
N VAL A 42 2.41 -1.86 7.33
CA VAL A 42 2.64 -1.52 5.92
C VAL A 42 2.68 -2.79 5.10
N TYR A 43 1.66 -2.95 4.26
CA TYR A 43 1.60 -3.99 3.24
C TYR A 43 2.30 -3.47 1.99
N GLN A 44 3.23 -4.23 1.44
CA GLN A 44 3.97 -3.78 0.26
C GLN A 44 4.09 -4.87 -0.79
N ARG A 45 3.96 -4.44 -2.05
CA ARG A 45 3.97 -5.32 -3.23
C ARG A 45 4.53 -4.58 -4.44
N PHE A 46 5.25 -5.30 -5.27
CA PHE A 46 5.78 -4.78 -6.52
C PHE A 46 4.70 -4.77 -7.60
N TYR A 47 4.65 -3.66 -8.35
CA TYR A 47 3.80 -3.47 -9.51
C TYR A 47 4.64 -2.92 -10.65
N GLN A 48 4.35 -3.38 -11.87
CA GLN A 48 4.95 -2.87 -13.08
C GLN A 48 3.85 -2.45 -14.03
N LYS A 49 3.82 -1.18 -14.42
CA LYS A 49 2.98 -0.70 -15.51
C LYS A 49 3.69 -1.01 -16.84
N ALA A 50 2.92 -1.22 -17.90
CA ALA A 50 3.47 -1.52 -19.22
C ALA A 50 4.43 -0.41 -19.68
N GLY A 51 5.69 -0.75 -19.96
CA GLY A 51 6.72 0.19 -20.37
C GLY A 51 7.36 1.01 -19.22
N GLU A 52 6.92 0.82 -17.97
CA GLU A 52 7.51 1.48 -16.81
C GLU A 52 8.43 0.53 -16.03
N LYS A 53 9.33 1.12 -15.24
CA LYS A 53 10.14 0.36 -14.28
C LYS A 53 9.24 -0.20 -13.19
N GLU A 54 9.62 -1.34 -12.63
CA GLU A 54 8.95 -1.90 -11.45
C GLU A 54 8.98 -0.90 -10.29
N GLN A 55 7.84 -0.72 -9.64
CA GLN A 55 7.65 0.18 -8.50
C GLN A 55 7.09 -0.59 -7.31
N LEU A 56 7.50 -0.20 -6.11
CA LEU A 56 6.96 -0.74 -4.88
C LEU A 56 5.73 0.06 -4.45
N LEU A 57 4.56 -0.58 -4.41
CA LEU A 57 3.39 -0.02 -3.76
C LEU A 57 3.46 -0.29 -2.27
N ARG A 58 3.39 0.77 -1.46
CA ARG A 58 3.31 0.71 0.00
C ARG A 58 1.93 1.16 0.44
N VAL A 59 1.20 0.29 1.12
CA VAL A 59 -0.13 0.53 1.68
C VAL A 59 -0.02 0.57 3.19
N VAL A 60 -0.24 1.74 3.78
CA VAL A 60 -0.18 1.96 5.22
C VAL A 60 -1.57 1.78 5.81
N CYS A 61 -1.69 0.83 6.72
CA CYS A 61 -2.93 0.41 7.35
C CYS A 61 -2.86 0.54 8.87
N GLU A 62 -3.99 0.91 9.46
CA GLU A 62 -4.28 0.64 10.86
C GLU A 62 -5.10 -0.66 10.95
N GLU A 63 -4.64 -1.59 11.78
CA GLU A 63 -5.31 -2.86 11.99
C GLU A 63 -6.23 -2.80 13.19
N SER A 64 -7.48 -3.22 13.01
CA SER A 64 -8.47 -3.31 14.09
C SER A 64 -9.26 -4.60 13.92
N GLY A 65 -8.77 -5.68 14.53
CA GLY A 65 -9.30 -7.03 14.35
C GLY A 65 -9.27 -7.46 12.89
N GLU A 66 -10.44 -7.72 12.30
CA GLU A 66 -10.57 -8.07 10.88
C GLU A 66 -10.57 -6.89 9.92
N LYS A 67 -10.61 -5.65 10.45
CA LYS A 67 -10.59 -4.44 9.63
C LYS A 67 -9.17 -4.02 9.32
N ARG A 68 -8.96 -3.62 8.07
CA ARG A 68 -7.73 -2.98 7.57
C ARG A 68 -8.10 -1.59 7.08
N VAL A 69 -7.82 -0.58 7.91
CA VAL A 69 -8.13 0.82 7.61
C VAL A 69 -6.95 1.43 6.88
N VAL A 70 -7.11 1.69 5.58
CA VAL A 70 -6.06 2.27 4.74
C VAL A 70 -6.00 3.77 5.00
N VAL A 71 -4.87 4.20 5.56
CA VAL A 71 -4.60 5.62 5.88
C VAL A 71 -3.95 6.33 4.69
N THR A 72 -3.06 5.64 3.98
CA THR A 72 -2.43 6.16 2.75
C THR A 72 -1.80 5.04 1.94
N ALA A 73 -1.65 5.23 0.63
CA ALA A 73 -0.76 4.41 -0.19
C ALA A 73 0.04 5.26 -1.18
N TYR A 74 1.18 4.74 -1.60
CA TYR A 74 2.06 5.38 -2.58
C TYR A 74 2.97 4.40 -3.29
N LEU A 75 3.33 4.75 -4.51
CA LEU A 75 4.35 4.06 -5.30
C LEU A 75 5.71 4.71 -5.03
N THR A 76 6.77 3.91 -5.02
CA THR A 76 8.15 4.39 -4.97
C THR A 76 9.03 3.53 -5.87
N SER A 77 9.90 4.19 -6.63
CA SER A 77 10.94 3.55 -7.43
C SER A 77 12.20 3.24 -6.59
N GLU A 78 12.28 3.75 -5.35
CA GLU A 78 13.38 3.50 -4.42
C GLU A 78 13.15 2.22 -3.61
N SER A 79 12.74 1.14 -4.27
CA SER A 79 12.46 -0.15 -3.62
C SER A 79 13.64 -0.64 -2.77
N HIS A 80 14.89 -0.45 -3.22
CA HIS A 80 16.09 -0.79 -2.47
C HIS A 80 16.19 -0.11 -1.09
N ARG A 81 15.64 1.11 -0.93
CA ARG A 81 15.63 1.81 0.36
C ARG A 81 14.61 1.20 1.32
N TYR A 82 13.47 0.75 0.80
CA TYR A 82 12.34 0.27 1.60
C TYR A 82 12.23 -1.26 1.70
N TRP A 83 13.03 -2.00 0.94
CA TRP A 83 13.05 -3.47 0.97
C TRP A 83 14.08 -4.04 1.95
N ARG A 84 15.06 -3.25 2.43
CA ARG A 84 16.05 -3.74 3.41
C ARG A 84 15.52 -3.75 4.85
N THR A 85 14.46 -3.00 5.12
CA THR A 85 13.79 -2.89 6.44
C THR A 85 12.41 -3.53 6.35
#